data_AF-A0A9N9IJ92-F1
#
_entry.id   AF-A0A9N9IJ92-F1
#
_cell.length_a   1.000
_cell.length_b   1.000
_cell.length_c   1.000
_cell.angle_alpha   90.00
_cell.angle_beta   90.00
_cell.angle_gamma   90.00
#
_symmetry.space_group_name_H-M   'P 1'
#
loop_
_entity.id
_entity.type
_entity.pdbx_description
1 polymer ?
#
loop_
_entity_poly.entity_id
_entity_poly.type
_entity_poly.pdbx_seq_one_letter_code
_entity_poly.pdbx_strand_id
1 'polypeptide(L)'
;MPLPTIHSPITKLPPEIFAKICDNLSPENLLNLSKVCCKFDGYLCAPNSYSTQQIWKKSCLKFLPKKKIPPKGMDEKRYVELLVGRDCQICKIKKQCNIYWEFGVRCCLKCFNEKTLKIDIIESQMMRKYPKELRDILDIIPYYDGVDMKYYWMGQISFELYQYLSFLRNDLSNLQSWLNDKKHVFDSIMKYAEAEAAEENQYLYAWYFWKPWPSFKTPLRRRPFVLPYLITEYYSSIEGSNTINNSHFDDSDELKNNKFVKPKKKKTKYFRKHDNYQKGKNLKKKFAYKYG
;
A
#
# COMPACT_ATOMS: atom_id res chain seq x y z
N MET A 1 -39.62 20.84 6.67
CA MET A 1 -40.18 19.86 5.72
C MET A 1 -39.11 18.82 5.41
N PRO A 2 -39.34 17.51 5.60
CA PRO A 2 -38.43 16.49 5.12
C PRO A 2 -38.49 16.45 3.59
N LEU A 3 -37.35 16.44 2.91
CA LEU A 3 -37.28 16.20 1.47
C LEU A 3 -37.88 14.81 1.17
N PRO A 4 -38.77 14.67 0.18
CA PRO A 4 -39.32 13.37 -0.19
C PRO A 4 -38.19 12.46 -0.65
N THR A 5 -38.09 11.29 -0.03
CA THR A 5 -37.13 10.26 -0.42
C THR A 5 -37.59 9.69 -1.76
N ILE A 6 -37.02 10.21 -2.86
CA ILE A 6 -37.28 9.68 -4.19
C ILE A 6 -36.64 8.29 -4.25
N HIS A 7 -37.42 7.27 -3.88
CA HIS A 7 -37.01 5.89 -4.02
C HIS A 7 -36.99 5.53 -5.51
N SER A 8 -35.82 5.61 -6.12
CA SER A 8 -35.67 5.25 -7.52
C SER A 8 -36.07 3.78 -7.75
N PRO A 9 -36.98 3.47 -8.69
CA PRO A 9 -37.49 2.11 -8.93
C PRO A 9 -36.37 1.09 -9.20
N ILE A 10 -35.27 1.56 -9.82
CA ILE A 10 -34.11 0.74 -10.16
C ILE A 10 -33.41 0.15 -8.93
N THR A 11 -33.56 0.80 -7.76
CA THR A 11 -33.01 0.30 -6.50
C THR A 11 -33.83 -0.84 -5.90
N LYS A 12 -35.00 -1.17 -6.48
CA LYS A 12 -35.83 -2.32 -6.06
C LYS A 12 -35.58 -3.58 -6.90
N LEU A 13 -34.71 -3.52 -7.91
CA LEU A 13 -34.39 -4.67 -8.74
C LEU A 13 -33.72 -5.80 -7.92
N PRO A 14 -34.06 -7.07 -8.21
CA PRO A 14 -33.30 -8.21 -7.70
C PRO A 14 -31.83 -8.15 -8.17
N PRO A 15 -30.87 -8.63 -7.35
CA PRO A 15 -29.45 -8.64 -7.70
C PRO A 15 -29.14 -9.31 -9.04
N GLU A 16 -29.89 -10.35 -9.41
CA GLU A 16 -29.68 -11.13 -10.64
C GLU A 16 -30.04 -10.31 -11.89
N ILE A 17 -31.13 -9.54 -11.82
CA ILE A 17 -31.54 -8.63 -12.90
C ILE A 17 -30.56 -7.47 -13.00
N PHE A 18 -30.15 -6.92 -11.85
CA PHE A 18 -29.12 -5.89 -11.81
C PHE A 18 -27.80 -6.36 -12.44
N ALA A 19 -27.35 -7.58 -12.15
CA ALA A 19 -26.15 -8.16 -12.76
C ALA A 19 -26.27 -8.30 -14.29
N LYS A 20 -27.44 -8.73 -14.81
CA LYS A 20 -27.69 -8.81 -16.26
C LYS A 20 -27.63 -7.45 -16.95
N ILE A 21 -28.08 -6.38 -16.28
CA ILE A 21 -27.91 -5.01 -16.79
C ILE A 21 -26.41 -4.66 -16.84
N CYS A 22 -25.69 -4.97 -15.76
CA CYS A 22 -24.26 -4.68 -15.63
C CYS A 22 -23.39 -5.43 -16.65
N ASP A 23 -23.77 -6.64 -17.08
CA ASP A 23 -23.09 -7.41 -18.13
C ASP A 23 -23.00 -6.65 -19.48
N ASN A 24 -23.81 -5.60 -19.66
CA ASN A 24 -23.83 -4.76 -20.86
C ASN A 24 -23.20 -3.37 -20.66
N LEU A 25 -22.64 -3.09 -19.49
CA LEU A 25 -22.02 -1.80 -19.20
C LEU A 25 -20.50 -1.88 -19.37
N SER A 26 -19.90 -0.78 -19.86
CA SER A 26 -18.45 -0.64 -19.89
C SER A 26 -17.86 -0.56 -18.47
N PRO A 27 -16.58 -0.90 -18.28
CA PRO A 27 -15.95 -0.83 -16.96
C PRO A 27 -15.99 0.59 -16.36
N GLU A 28 -15.88 1.63 -17.19
CA GLU A 28 -16.04 3.03 -16.74
C GLU A 28 -17.47 3.31 -16.23
N ASN A 29 -18.50 2.82 -16.94
CA ASN A 29 -19.88 2.98 -16.51
C ASN A 29 -20.17 2.21 -15.21
N LEU A 30 -19.58 1.03 -15.03
CA LEU A 30 -19.69 0.28 -13.78
C LEU A 30 -19.06 1.03 -12.60
N LEU A 31 -17.88 1.64 -12.79
CA LEU A 31 -17.24 2.47 -11.76
C LEU A 31 -18.05 3.71 -11.41
N ASN A 32 -18.74 4.31 -12.40
CA ASN A 32 -19.63 5.42 -12.14
C ASN A 32 -20.90 4.96 -11.42
N LEU A 33 -21.47 3.82 -11.83
CA LEU A 33 -22.65 3.23 -11.23
C LEU A 33 -22.43 2.85 -9.76
N SER A 34 -21.25 2.34 -9.42
CA SER A 34 -20.90 2.00 -8.04
C SER A 34 -20.88 3.22 -7.11
N LYS A 35 -20.74 4.44 -7.66
CA LYS A 35 -20.72 5.68 -6.88
C LYS A 35 -22.10 6.33 -6.73
N VAL A 36 -23.15 5.80 -7.37
CA VAL A 36 -24.49 6.41 -7.39
C VAL A 36 -25.23 6.22 -6.06
N CYS A 37 -25.22 5.01 -5.50
CA CYS A 37 -25.88 4.73 -4.23
C CYS A 37 -25.23 3.54 -3.50
N CYS A 38 -25.44 3.47 -2.18
CA CYS A 38 -24.90 2.41 -1.33
C CYS A 38 -25.32 1.00 -1.76
N LYS A 39 -26.51 0.84 -2.37
CA LYS A 39 -26.98 -0.46 -2.85
C LYS A 39 -26.19 -0.95 -4.07
N PHE A 40 -25.92 -0.06 -5.02
CA PHE A 40 -25.11 -0.39 -6.19
C PHE A 40 -23.65 -0.59 -5.81
N ASP A 41 -23.13 0.23 -4.89
CA ASP A 41 -21.83 0.00 -4.28
C ASP A 41 -21.75 -1.40 -3.66
N GLY A 42 -22.74 -1.79 -2.83
CA GLY A 42 -22.79 -3.13 -2.24
C GLY A 42 -22.78 -4.28 -3.24
N TYR A 43 -23.41 -4.12 -4.41
CA TYR A 43 -23.41 -5.13 -5.47
C TYR A 43 -22.12 -5.14 -6.30
N LEU A 44 -21.52 -3.98 -6.56
CA LEU A 44 -20.38 -3.83 -7.47
C LEU A 44 -19.02 -3.80 -6.76
N CYS A 45 -18.99 -3.61 -5.45
CA CYS A 45 -17.76 -3.41 -4.68
C CYS A 45 -17.52 -4.46 -3.60
N ALA A 46 -18.30 -5.55 -3.57
CA ALA A 46 -18.08 -6.66 -2.64
C ALA A 46 -16.81 -7.45 -3.02
N PRO A 47 -15.70 -7.32 -2.25
CA PRO A 47 -14.36 -7.76 -2.70
C PRO A 47 -14.25 -9.28 -2.87
N ASN A 48 -14.98 -10.06 -2.07
CA ASN A 48 -14.93 -11.52 -2.08
C ASN A 48 -16.14 -12.17 -2.77
N SER A 49 -17.01 -11.37 -3.38
CA SER A 49 -18.20 -11.89 -4.04
C SER A 49 -17.85 -12.40 -5.44
N TYR A 50 -18.04 -13.71 -5.66
CA TYR A 50 -17.83 -14.31 -6.98
C TYR A 50 -18.68 -13.62 -8.05
N SER A 51 -19.95 -13.30 -7.76
CA SER A 51 -20.84 -12.63 -8.71
C SER A 51 -20.33 -11.24 -9.08
N THR A 52 -19.83 -10.47 -8.11
CA THR A 52 -19.25 -9.15 -8.35
C THR A 52 -18.01 -9.24 -9.25
N GLN A 53 -17.09 -10.17 -8.96
CA GLN A 53 -15.90 -10.39 -9.79
C GLN A 53 -16.27 -10.80 -11.22
N GLN A 54 -17.32 -11.63 -11.39
CA GLN A 54 -17.81 -12.03 -12.72
C GLN A 54 -18.37 -10.86 -13.53
N ILE A 55 -19.07 -9.92 -12.91
CA ILE A 55 -19.59 -8.71 -13.58
C ILE A 55 -18.42 -7.90 -14.17
N TRP A 56 -17.39 -7.61 -13.35
CA TRP A 56 -16.21 -6.88 -13.81
C TRP A 56 -15.46 -7.65 -14.90
N LYS A 57 -15.23 -8.95 -14.71
CA LYS A 57 -14.54 -9.80 -15.68
C LYS A 57 -15.24 -9.79 -17.04
N LYS A 58 -16.56 -10.04 -17.07
CA LYS A 58 -17.36 -10.03 -18.30
C LYS A 58 -17.34 -8.67 -18.99
N SER A 59 -17.54 -7.59 -18.22
CA SER A 59 -17.49 -6.24 -18.74
C SER A 59 -16.14 -5.96 -19.41
N CYS A 60 -15.03 -6.29 -18.75
CA CYS A 60 -13.74 -6.07 -19.37
C CYS A 60 -13.49 -6.94 -20.60
N LEU A 61 -13.87 -8.22 -20.60
CA LEU A 61 -13.70 -9.09 -21.77
C LEU A 61 -14.46 -8.54 -22.99
N LYS A 62 -15.64 -7.94 -22.74
CA LYS A 62 -16.49 -7.37 -23.80
C LYS A 62 -15.99 -6.01 -24.31
N PHE A 63 -15.51 -5.13 -23.42
CA PHE A 63 -15.22 -3.73 -23.76
C PHE A 63 -13.73 -3.38 -23.81
N LEU A 64 -12.86 -4.25 -23.30
CA LEU A 64 -11.40 -4.10 -23.30
C LEU A 64 -10.77 -5.35 -23.96
N PRO A 65 -10.88 -5.53 -25.28
CA PRO A 65 -10.47 -6.76 -25.96
C PRO A 65 -8.97 -7.05 -25.88
N LYS A 66 -8.13 -6.04 -25.59
CA LYS A 66 -6.69 -6.19 -25.33
C LYS A 66 -6.36 -6.44 -23.86
N LYS A 67 -7.36 -6.67 -23.01
CA LYS A 67 -7.17 -6.88 -21.58
C LYS A 67 -6.36 -8.16 -21.32
N LYS A 68 -5.39 -8.05 -20.41
CA LYS A 68 -4.71 -9.20 -19.81
C LYS A 68 -5.36 -9.62 -18.50
N ILE A 69 -4.97 -10.80 -18.03
CA ILE A 69 -5.38 -11.31 -16.72
C ILE A 69 -4.75 -10.41 -15.65
N PRO A 70 -5.50 -9.94 -14.63
CA PRO A 70 -4.93 -9.14 -13.55
C PRO A 70 -3.73 -9.83 -12.87
N PRO A 71 -2.77 -9.07 -12.34
CA PRO A 71 -1.69 -9.63 -11.52
C PRO A 71 -2.22 -10.45 -10.34
N LYS A 72 -1.47 -11.47 -9.91
CA LYS A 72 -1.84 -12.28 -8.74
C LYS A 72 -2.02 -11.37 -7.52
N GLY A 73 -3.14 -11.53 -6.82
CA GLY A 73 -3.49 -10.73 -5.64
C GLY A 73 -4.20 -9.41 -5.95
N MET A 74 -4.41 -9.06 -7.22
CA MET A 74 -5.22 -7.91 -7.62
C MET A 74 -6.64 -8.35 -8.01
N ASP A 75 -7.65 -7.72 -7.42
CA ASP A 75 -9.04 -7.95 -7.81
C ASP A 75 -9.41 -7.23 -9.12
N GLU A 76 -10.48 -7.69 -9.78
CA GLU A 76 -10.88 -7.20 -11.11
C GLU A 76 -11.27 -5.72 -11.09
N LYS A 77 -11.94 -5.27 -10.02
CA LYS A 77 -12.34 -3.86 -9.90
C LYS A 77 -11.10 -2.98 -9.80
N ARG A 78 -10.14 -3.34 -8.95
CA ARG A 78 -8.89 -2.60 -8.76
C ARG A 78 -8.10 -2.52 -10.06
N TYR A 79 -8.04 -3.63 -10.79
CA TYR A 79 -7.42 -3.68 -12.11
C TYR A 79 -8.10 -2.73 -13.09
N VAL A 80 -9.43 -2.73 -13.13
CA VAL A 80 -10.23 -1.78 -13.94
C VAL A 80 -9.95 -0.34 -13.56
N GLU A 81 -9.91 -0.01 -12.27
CA GLU A 81 -9.62 1.35 -11.79
C GLU A 81 -8.29 1.88 -12.31
N LEU A 82 -7.28 1.02 -12.47
CA LEU A 82 -5.99 1.42 -13.04
C LEU A 82 -6.10 1.72 -14.54
N LEU A 83 -6.77 0.83 -15.28
CA LEU A 83 -6.90 0.92 -16.73
C LEU A 83 -7.75 2.11 -17.18
N VAL A 84 -8.94 2.29 -16.61
CA VAL A 84 -9.91 3.31 -17.08
C VAL A 84 -9.90 4.59 -16.26
N GLY A 85 -9.19 4.61 -15.13
CA GLY A 85 -9.08 5.80 -14.28
C GLY A 85 -8.45 6.97 -15.03
N ARG A 86 -9.02 8.17 -14.88
CA ARG A 86 -8.51 9.40 -15.53
C ARG A 86 -7.75 10.31 -14.57
N ASP A 87 -7.95 10.14 -13.28
CA ASP A 87 -7.39 10.92 -12.21
C ASP A 87 -6.23 10.20 -11.51
N CYS A 88 -5.37 10.99 -10.87
CA CYS A 88 -4.33 10.44 -9.99
C CYS A 88 -5.01 9.81 -8.77
N GLN A 89 -4.74 8.53 -8.49
CA GLN A 89 -5.37 7.85 -7.36
C GLN A 89 -4.93 8.39 -6.00
N ILE A 90 -3.82 9.14 -5.93
CA ILE A 90 -3.29 9.72 -4.70
C ILE A 90 -3.88 11.10 -4.46
N CYS A 91 -3.63 12.05 -5.36
CA CYS A 91 -4.06 13.44 -5.15
C CYS A 91 -5.44 13.77 -5.76
N LYS A 92 -6.08 12.82 -6.45
CA LYS A 92 -7.43 12.94 -7.06
C LYS A 92 -7.60 14.07 -8.09
N ILE A 93 -6.49 14.61 -8.59
CA ILE A 93 -6.48 15.64 -9.64
C ILE A 93 -6.42 14.94 -10.99
N LYS A 94 -7.23 15.41 -11.95
CA LYS A 94 -7.16 15.00 -13.36
C LYS A 94 -5.89 15.59 -14.00
N LYS A 95 -4.96 14.72 -14.37
CA LYS A 95 -3.69 15.07 -15.02
C LYS A 95 -3.08 13.82 -15.66
N GLN A 96 -2.03 14.00 -16.45
CA GLN A 96 -1.27 12.88 -16.98
C GLN A 96 -0.73 12.01 -15.83
N CYS A 97 -1.11 10.74 -15.86
CA CYS A 97 -0.74 9.74 -14.87
C CYS A 97 -0.28 8.49 -15.60
N ASN A 98 0.71 7.83 -15.04
CA ASN A 98 1.16 6.52 -15.47
C ASN A 98 0.59 5.47 -14.52
N ILE A 99 0.45 4.25 -15.02
CA ILE A 99 0.17 3.07 -14.19
C ILE A 99 1.52 2.49 -13.81
N TYR A 100 1.79 2.40 -12.51
CA TYR A 100 2.95 1.71 -11.97
C TYR A 100 2.45 0.35 -11.49
N TRP A 101 2.59 -0.64 -12.36
CA TRP A 101 2.04 -1.98 -12.17
C TRP A 101 2.65 -2.69 -10.96
N GLU A 102 3.93 -2.44 -10.70
CA GLU A 102 4.70 -2.96 -9.57
C GLU A 102 4.08 -2.57 -8.23
N PHE A 103 3.43 -1.41 -8.20
CA PHE A 103 2.80 -0.86 -7.00
C PHE A 103 1.26 -0.88 -7.07
N GLY A 104 0.68 -1.38 -8.16
CA GLY A 104 -0.77 -1.41 -8.38
C GLY A 104 -1.42 -0.02 -8.24
N VAL A 105 -0.75 1.04 -8.73
CA VAL A 105 -1.21 2.43 -8.57
C VAL A 105 -1.12 3.23 -9.86
N ARG A 106 -2.17 4.01 -10.14
CA ARG A 106 -2.17 5.04 -11.19
C ARG A 106 -1.90 6.39 -10.54
N CYS A 107 -0.77 7.01 -10.82
CA CYS A 107 -0.45 8.31 -10.24
C CYS A 107 0.38 9.21 -11.16
N CYS A 108 0.35 10.51 -10.88
CA CYS A 108 1.18 11.48 -11.57
C CYS A 108 2.63 11.42 -11.06
N LEU A 109 3.57 11.92 -11.87
CA LEU A 109 5.00 11.95 -11.53
C LEU A 109 5.30 12.60 -10.16
N LYS A 110 4.60 13.69 -9.81
CA LYS A 110 4.77 14.33 -8.49
C LYS A 110 4.46 13.35 -7.35
N CYS A 111 3.31 12.69 -7.40
CA CYS A 111 2.89 11.74 -6.38
C CYS A 111 3.75 10.48 -6.37
N PHE A 112 4.25 10.03 -7.53
CA PHE A 112 5.24 8.96 -7.60
C PHE A 112 6.48 9.32 -6.79
N ASN A 113 7.12 10.45 -7.12
CA ASN A 113 8.32 10.92 -6.42
C ASN A 113 8.10 11.13 -4.91
N GLU A 114 6.91 11.58 -4.51
CA GLU A 114 6.53 11.76 -3.10
C GLU A 114 6.23 10.45 -2.36
N LYS A 115 6.03 9.33 -3.07
CA LYS A 115 5.64 8.04 -2.49
C LYS A 115 6.66 6.93 -2.69
N THR A 116 7.70 7.17 -3.47
CA THR A 116 8.80 6.22 -3.69
C THR A 116 10.10 6.65 -3.03
N LEU A 117 10.94 5.68 -2.68
CA LEU A 117 12.34 5.88 -2.33
C LEU A 117 13.24 5.19 -3.35
N LYS A 118 14.39 5.81 -3.60
CA LYS A 118 15.46 5.20 -4.38
C LYS A 118 16.28 4.25 -3.50
N ILE A 119 16.86 3.22 -4.11
CA ILE A 119 17.66 2.21 -3.39
C ILE A 119 18.84 2.82 -2.61
N ASP A 120 19.55 3.79 -3.18
CA ASP A 120 20.67 4.50 -2.55
C ASP A 120 20.27 5.23 -1.26
N ILE A 121 19.08 5.82 -1.24
CA ILE A 121 18.50 6.47 -0.06
C ILE A 121 18.19 5.42 1.02
N ILE A 122 17.63 4.27 0.63
CA ILE A 122 17.30 3.20 1.58
C ILE A 122 18.56 2.62 2.19
N GLU A 123 19.58 2.33 1.38
CA GLU A 123 20.89 1.83 1.81
C GLU A 123 21.60 2.82 2.75
N SER A 124 21.60 4.11 2.41
CA SER A 124 22.31 5.11 3.21
C SER A 124 21.61 5.49 4.52
N GLN A 125 20.27 5.40 4.58
CA GLN A 125 19.49 5.91 5.72
C GLN A 125 18.89 4.81 6.60
N MET A 126 18.39 3.71 6.01
CA MET A 126 17.59 2.72 6.73
C MET A 126 18.38 1.45 7.07
N MET A 127 19.31 1.02 6.20
CA MET A 127 20.13 -0.17 6.45
C MET A 127 21.05 -0.05 7.67
N ARG A 128 21.31 1.17 8.19
CA ARG A 128 22.05 1.33 9.46
C ARG A 128 21.33 0.73 10.66
N LYS A 129 19.99 0.72 10.64
CA LYS A 129 19.17 0.28 11.78
C LYS A 129 18.71 -1.17 11.65
N TYR A 130 18.44 -1.61 10.41
CA TYR A 130 17.87 -2.94 10.11
C TYR A 130 18.53 -3.57 8.88
N PRO A 131 19.83 -3.86 8.90
CA PRO A 131 20.57 -4.26 7.70
C PRO A 131 20.10 -5.58 7.10
N LYS A 132 19.77 -6.57 7.95
CA LYS A 132 19.36 -7.89 7.49
C LYS A 132 17.90 -7.90 7.05
N GLU A 133 17.02 -7.34 7.87
CA GLU A 133 15.57 -7.33 7.64
C GLU A 133 15.22 -6.53 6.38
N LEU A 134 15.86 -5.37 6.19
CA LEU A 134 15.66 -4.60 4.97
C LEU A 134 16.21 -5.31 3.74
N ARG A 135 17.35 -6.00 3.84
CA ARG A 135 17.88 -6.77 2.70
C ARG A 135 16.91 -7.87 2.29
N ASP A 136 16.48 -8.70 3.25
CA ASP A 136 15.55 -9.80 3.00
C ASP A 136 14.23 -9.32 2.38
N ILE A 137 13.75 -8.13 2.77
CA ILE A 137 12.53 -7.52 2.22
C ILE A 137 12.79 -6.93 0.83
N LEU A 138 13.87 -6.15 0.65
CA LEU A 138 14.19 -5.50 -0.63
C LEU A 138 14.45 -6.52 -1.75
N ASP A 139 14.92 -7.72 -1.38
CA ASP A 139 15.13 -8.84 -2.29
C ASP A 139 13.84 -9.46 -2.81
N ILE A 140 12.70 -9.24 -2.13
CA ILE A 140 11.41 -9.83 -2.52
C ILE A 140 10.37 -8.80 -2.96
N ILE A 141 10.40 -7.56 -2.49
CA ILE A 141 9.35 -6.59 -2.83
C ILE A 141 9.47 -6.06 -4.27
N PRO A 142 8.35 -5.73 -4.92
CA PRO A 142 8.35 -5.11 -6.23
C PRO A 142 9.04 -3.75 -6.21
N TYR A 143 9.65 -3.41 -7.34
CA TYR A 143 10.32 -2.14 -7.56
C TYR A 143 10.08 -1.67 -8.98
N TYR A 144 9.98 -0.37 -9.18
CA TYR A 144 9.96 0.22 -10.51
C TYR A 144 11.40 0.42 -10.98
N ASP A 145 11.74 -0.14 -12.13
CA ASP A 145 13.06 -0.01 -12.74
C ASP A 145 13.12 1.25 -13.61
N GLY A 146 13.65 2.33 -13.03
CA GLY A 146 13.91 3.55 -13.77
C GLY A 146 15.23 3.47 -14.53
N VAL A 147 15.48 4.45 -15.39
CA VAL A 147 16.70 4.50 -16.25
C VAL A 147 18.00 4.31 -15.48
N ASP A 148 18.10 4.92 -14.29
CA ASP A 148 19.36 4.95 -13.53
C ASP A 148 19.29 4.17 -12.20
N MET A 149 18.08 3.90 -11.69
CA MET A 149 17.90 3.44 -10.31
C MET A 149 16.57 2.70 -10.14
N LYS A 150 16.55 1.79 -9.16
CA LYS A 150 15.35 1.15 -8.64
C LYS A 150 14.60 2.07 -7.66
N TYR A 151 13.29 2.12 -7.82
CA TYR A 151 12.38 2.85 -6.95
C TYR A 151 11.48 1.85 -6.21
N TYR A 152 11.30 2.08 -4.91
CA TYR A 152 10.48 1.24 -4.05
C TYR A 152 9.35 2.06 -3.43
N TRP A 153 8.16 1.47 -3.30
CA TRP A 153 7.04 2.15 -2.67
C TRP A 153 7.21 2.26 -1.16
N MET A 154 7.20 3.47 -0.61
CA MET A 154 7.44 3.71 0.82
C MET A 154 6.44 2.99 1.72
N GLY A 155 5.17 3.02 1.32
CA GLY A 155 4.11 2.35 2.10
C GLY A 155 4.31 0.84 2.16
N GLN A 156 4.84 0.24 1.09
CA GLN A 156 5.06 -1.20 1.01
C GLN A 156 6.28 -1.61 1.83
N ILE A 157 7.40 -0.89 1.72
CA ILE A 157 8.57 -1.12 2.57
C ILE A 157 8.16 -1.09 4.05
N SER A 158 7.43 -0.05 4.45
CA SER A 158 7.03 0.14 5.85
C SER A 158 6.13 -0.99 6.34
N PHE A 159 5.16 -1.42 5.53
CA PHE A 159 4.21 -2.48 5.88
C PHE A 159 4.87 -3.85 5.95
N GLU A 160 5.72 -4.21 4.98
CA GLU A 160 6.39 -5.51 4.97
C GLU A 160 7.48 -5.58 6.04
N LEU A 161 8.18 -4.47 6.33
CA LEU A 161 9.14 -4.41 7.45
C LEU A 161 8.46 -4.57 8.79
N TYR A 162 7.30 -3.93 8.98
CA TYR A 162 6.53 -4.11 10.21
C TYR A 162 6.13 -5.57 10.43
N GLN A 163 5.63 -6.26 9.39
CA GLN A 163 5.27 -7.67 9.49
C GLN A 163 6.49 -8.55 9.76
N TYR A 164 7.60 -8.33 9.05
CA TYR A 164 8.85 -9.06 9.28
C TYR A 164 9.29 -8.96 10.75
N LEU A 165 9.33 -7.74 11.29
CA LEU A 165 9.71 -7.49 12.69
C LEU A 165 8.73 -8.14 13.67
N SER A 166 7.44 -8.25 13.32
CA SER A 166 6.46 -8.98 14.13
C SER A 166 6.75 -10.48 14.15
N PHE A 167 7.09 -11.09 13.01
CA PHE A 167 7.48 -12.50 12.94
C PHE A 167 8.74 -12.78 13.76
N LEU A 168 9.76 -11.93 13.67
CA LEU A 168 10.97 -12.08 14.49
C LEU A 168 10.68 -12.11 16.00
N ARG A 169 9.65 -11.37 16.46
CA ARG A 169 9.29 -11.31 17.88
C ARG A 169 8.39 -12.45 18.33
N ASN A 170 7.46 -12.88 17.46
CA ASN A 170 6.32 -13.69 17.88
C ASN A 170 6.30 -15.09 17.26
N ASP A 171 6.89 -15.30 16.09
CA ASP A 171 6.75 -16.55 15.33
C ASP A 171 7.87 -16.70 14.29
N LEU A 172 9.10 -16.93 14.79
CA LEU A 172 10.27 -17.07 13.93
C LEU A 172 10.17 -18.31 13.02
N SER A 173 9.47 -19.37 13.45
CA SER A 173 9.29 -20.61 12.70
C SER A 173 8.63 -20.38 11.34
N ASN A 174 7.66 -19.47 11.26
CA ASN A 174 6.88 -19.23 10.04
C ASN A 174 7.47 -18.12 9.16
N LEU A 175 8.52 -17.42 9.60
CA LEU A 175 9.10 -16.30 8.86
C LEU A 175 9.53 -16.69 7.44
N GLN A 176 10.23 -17.82 7.30
CA GLN A 176 10.72 -18.24 5.98
C GLN A 176 9.59 -18.64 5.04
N SER A 177 8.56 -19.33 5.56
CA SER A 177 7.37 -19.65 4.76
C SER A 177 6.68 -18.37 4.29
N TRP A 178 6.51 -17.40 5.19
CA TRP A 178 5.92 -16.11 4.87
C TRP A 178 6.74 -15.34 3.81
N LEU A 179 8.06 -15.30 3.92
CA LEU A 179 8.95 -14.69 2.91
C LEU A 179 8.79 -15.35 1.54
N ASN A 180 8.74 -16.69 1.51
CA ASN A 180 8.56 -17.44 0.27
C ASN A 180 7.20 -17.17 -0.37
N ASP A 181 6.13 -17.13 0.41
CA ASP A 181 4.78 -16.82 -0.07
C ASP A 181 4.70 -15.40 -0.64
N LYS A 182 5.30 -14.43 0.06
CA LYS A 182 5.41 -13.04 -0.40
C LYS A 182 6.20 -12.94 -1.69
N LYS A 183 7.36 -13.60 -1.76
CA LYS A 183 8.20 -13.65 -2.96
C LYS A 183 7.43 -14.20 -4.16
N HIS A 184 6.70 -15.30 -3.99
CA HIS A 184 5.88 -15.83 -5.09
C HIS A 184 4.87 -14.79 -5.60
N VAL A 185 4.19 -14.07 -4.70
CA VAL A 185 3.21 -13.04 -5.10
C VAL A 185 3.91 -11.89 -5.82
N PHE A 186 5.01 -11.39 -5.27
CA PHE A 186 5.74 -10.25 -5.82
C PHE A 186 6.45 -10.57 -7.14
N ASP A 187 7.01 -11.77 -7.31
CA ASP A 187 7.57 -12.24 -8.58
C ASP A 187 6.49 -12.27 -9.67
N SER A 188 5.25 -12.66 -9.32
CA SER A 188 4.13 -12.62 -10.26
C SER A 188 3.74 -11.20 -10.67
N ILE A 189 3.87 -10.23 -9.76
CA ILE A 189 3.60 -8.82 -10.04
C ILE A 189 4.71 -8.25 -10.94
N MET A 190 5.98 -8.53 -10.62
CA MET A 190 7.12 -8.08 -11.41
C MET A 190 7.06 -8.62 -12.85
N LYS A 191 6.82 -9.92 -13.03
CA LYS A 191 6.63 -10.51 -14.37
C LYS A 191 5.51 -9.85 -15.16
N TYR A 192 4.41 -9.49 -14.50
CA TYR A 192 3.33 -8.78 -15.15
C TYR A 192 3.77 -7.37 -15.58
N ALA A 193 4.41 -6.62 -14.69
CA ALA A 193 4.90 -5.27 -14.97
C ALA A 193 5.93 -5.24 -16.11
N GLU A 194 6.86 -6.19 -16.13
CA GLU A 194 7.84 -6.37 -17.20
C GLU A 194 7.17 -6.65 -18.56
N ALA A 195 6.15 -7.51 -18.58
CA ALA A 195 5.39 -7.80 -19.80
C ALA A 195 4.61 -6.58 -20.32
N GLU A 196 4.06 -5.75 -19.42
CA GLU A 196 3.42 -4.48 -19.80
C GLU A 196 4.43 -3.48 -20.34
N ALA A 197 5.57 -3.32 -19.68
CA ALA A 197 6.64 -2.42 -20.12
C ALA A 197 7.21 -2.83 -21.48
N ALA A 198 7.38 -4.14 -21.72
CA ALA A 198 7.85 -4.67 -23.01
C ALA A 198 6.88 -4.33 -24.15
N GLU A 199 5.57 -4.49 -23.93
CA GLU A 199 4.57 -4.11 -24.94
C GLU A 199 4.56 -2.60 -25.19
N GLU A 200 4.54 -1.77 -24.15
CA GLU A 200 4.58 -0.31 -24.29
C GLU A 200 5.84 0.15 -25.05
N ASN A 201 6.99 -0.44 -24.74
CA ASN A 201 8.24 -0.18 -25.45
C ASN A 201 8.19 -0.66 -26.92
N GLN A 202 7.58 -1.81 -27.21
CA GLN A 202 7.40 -2.27 -28.60
C GLN A 202 6.59 -1.27 -29.43
N TYR A 203 5.55 -0.64 -28.84
CA TYR A 203 4.81 0.43 -29.49
C TYR A 203 5.63 1.72 -29.63
N LEU A 204 6.43 2.10 -28.63
CA LEU A 204 7.36 3.24 -28.72
C LEU A 204 8.37 3.01 -29.85
N TYR A 205 9.03 1.85 -29.93
CA TYR A 205 9.96 1.53 -31.01
C TYR A 205 9.28 1.52 -32.39
N ALA A 206 8.08 0.92 -32.51
CA ALA A 206 7.31 0.96 -33.76
C ALA A 206 6.94 2.40 -34.19
N TRP A 207 6.68 3.29 -33.21
CA TRP A 207 6.38 4.70 -33.46
C TRP A 207 7.63 5.50 -33.84
N TYR A 208 8.77 5.26 -33.18
CA TYR A 208 10.06 5.89 -33.49
C TYR A 208 10.62 5.49 -34.86
N PHE A 209 10.31 4.28 -35.36
CA PHE A 209 10.74 3.85 -36.70
C PHE A 209 9.95 4.51 -37.86
N TRP A 210 8.81 5.18 -37.60
CA TRP A 210 7.94 5.76 -38.65
C TRP A 210 7.93 7.29 -38.70
N LYS A 211 8.67 8.01 -37.84
CA LYS A 211 8.85 9.47 -37.89
C LYS A 211 10.24 9.88 -37.38
N PRO A 212 11.00 10.75 -38.09
CA PRO A 212 12.29 11.23 -37.59
C PRO A 212 12.13 12.18 -36.39
N TRP A 213 13.05 12.04 -35.43
CA TRP A 213 13.05 12.62 -34.09
C TRP A 213 13.24 14.15 -34.06
N PRO A 214 12.51 14.92 -33.21
CA PRO A 214 12.98 16.21 -32.73
C PRO A 214 13.55 16.05 -31.30
N SER A 215 14.84 16.34 -31.18
CA SER A 215 15.62 16.32 -29.94
C SER A 215 15.15 17.36 -28.92
N PHE A 216 14.90 16.95 -27.67
CA PHE A 216 14.75 17.85 -26.52
C PHE A 216 15.71 17.47 -25.39
N LYS A 217 16.59 18.42 -25.03
CA LYS A 217 17.39 18.43 -23.79
C LYS A 217 16.83 19.52 -22.88
N THR A 218 16.52 19.21 -21.63
CA THR A 218 16.59 20.20 -20.53
C THR A 218 16.88 19.51 -19.19
N PRO A 219 17.78 20.04 -18.35
CA PRO A 219 18.13 19.49 -17.04
C PRO A 219 17.27 20.12 -15.91
N LEU A 220 16.89 19.34 -14.89
CA LEU A 220 16.22 19.85 -13.69
C LEU A 220 17.15 19.86 -12.46
N ARG A 221 17.24 21.03 -11.84
CA ARG A 221 17.98 21.36 -10.60
C ARG A 221 17.53 20.50 -9.42
N ARG A 222 18.51 20.01 -8.65
CA ARG A 222 18.34 19.31 -7.36
C ARG A 222 17.83 20.29 -6.28
N ARG A 223 16.84 19.88 -5.48
CA ARG A 223 16.52 20.47 -4.16
C ARG A 223 16.88 19.46 -3.07
N PRO A 224 17.36 19.90 -1.90
CA PRO A 224 17.56 19.02 -0.75
C PRO A 224 16.20 18.55 -0.20
N PHE A 225 16.05 17.25 0.02
CA PHE A 225 14.81 16.64 0.48
C PHE A 225 14.94 16.24 1.96
N VAL A 226 13.98 16.67 2.77
CA VAL A 226 13.82 16.30 4.19
C VAL A 226 12.79 15.18 4.25
N LEU A 227 13.03 14.15 5.09
CA LEU A 227 12.12 13.02 5.28
C LEU A 227 10.68 13.50 5.55
N PRO A 228 9.65 12.86 4.96
CA PRO A 228 8.27 13.09 5.38
C PRO A 228 8.09 12.69 6.84
N TYR A 229 7.57 13.61 7.64
CA TYR A 229 7.34 13.53 9.09
C TYR A 229 6.63 12.23 9.55
N LEU A 230 5.82 11.61 8.68
CA LEU A 230 5.13 10.35 8.91
C LEU A 230 6.06 9.14 9.15
N ILE A 231 7.24 9.12 8.53
CA ILE A 231 8.23 8.05 8.72
C ILE A 231 8.82 8.16 10.13
N THR A 232 9.24 9.37 10.53
CA THR A 232 9.81 9.63 11.86
C THR A 232 8.83 9.37 13.00
N GLU A 233 7.56 9.77 12.90
CA GLU A 233 6.56 9.51 13.95
C GLU A 233 6.18 8.02 14.05
N TYR A 234 6.11 7.31 12.92
CA TYR A 234 5.83 5.88 12.90
C TYR A 234 6.95 5.08 13.60
N TYR A 235 8.22 5.39 13.33
CA TYR A 235 9.35 4.72 13.99
C TYR A 235 9.56 5.17 15.45
N SER A 236 9.25 6.43 15.80
CA SER A 236 9.30 6.90 17.20
C SER A 236 8.24 6.22 18.07
N SER A 237 7.08 5.87 17.48
CA SER A 237 6.02 5.13 18.17
C SER A 237 6.42 3.67 18.49
N ILE A 238 7.33 3.09 17.71
CA ILE A 238 7.89 1.75 17.95
C ILE A 238 8.93 1.79 19.09
N GLU A 239 9.65 2.90 19.27
CA GLU A 239 10.66 3.05 20.34
C GLU A 239 10.03 3.20 21.73
N GLY A 240 8.85 3.82 21.83
CA GLY A 240 8.13 3.98 23.10
C GLY A 240 7.63 2.67 23.75
N SER A 241 7.75 1.53 23.06
CA SER A 241 7.31 0.21 23.54
C SER A 241 8.46 -0.79 23.76
N ASN A 242 9.72 -0.38 23.51
CA ASN A 242 10.89 -1.25 23.65
C ASN A 242 11.87 -0.69 24.71
N THR A 243 11.53 -0.83 26.00
CA THR A 243 12.52 -0.88 27.08
C THR A 243 12.48 -2.24 27.75
N ILE A 244 13.12 -3.24 27.14
CA ILE A 244 13.58 -4.44 27.86
C ILE A 244 14.98 -4.78 27.35
N ASN A 245 15.85 -5.01 28.33
CA ASN A 245 17.29 -5.14 28.29
C ASN A 245 17.77 -6.31 27.41
N ASN A 246 18.73 -6.03 26.53
CA ASN A 246 19.70 -7.04 26.10
C ASN A 246 21.00 -6.76 26.85
N SER A 247 21.24 -7.53 27.91
CA SER A 247 22.56 -7.71 28.49
C SER A 247 22.78 -9.21 28.68
N HIS A 248 23.53 -9.85 27.78
CA HIS A 248 24.43 -10.94 28.18
C HIS A 248 25.41 -11.32 27.05
N PHE A 249 26.56 -11.85 27.49
CA PHE A 249 27.78 -12.28 26.78
C PHE A 249 28.75 -11.16 26.35
N ASP A 250 29.76 -10.88 27.17
CA ASP A 250 31.03 -11.64 27.14
C ASP A 250 31.83 -11.47 28.44
N ASP A 251 32.41 -12.59 28.90
CA ASP A 251 33.41 -12.69 29.98
C ASP A 251 34.83 -12.58 29.38
N SER A 252 35.69 -11.76 29.98
CA SER A 252 37.07 -12.11 30.38
C SER A 252 37.82 -10.93 31.03
N ASP A 253 38.02 -11.08 32.34
CA ASP A 253 39.18 -10.79 33.20
C ASP A 253 39.89 -9.42 33.29
N GLU A 254 39.73 -8.87 34.52
CA GLU A 254 40.68 -8.19 35.42
C GLU A 254 41.59 -7.03 34.95
N LEU A 255 41.39 -5.84 35.53
CA LEU A 255 42.20 -5.35 36.68
C LEU A 255 41.68 -4.02 37.31
N LYS A 256 41.24 -4.15 38.57
CA LYS A 256 41.42 -3.28 39.78
C LYS A 256 41.38 -1.74 39.72
N ASN A 257 40.48 -1.23 40.58
CA ASN A 257 40.65 -0.12 41.56
C ASN A 257 40.70 1.35 41.09
N ASN A 258 39.65 2.14 41.39
CA ASN A 258 39.56 2.97 42.62
C ASN A 258 38.38 3.97 42.63
N LYS A 259 37.64 3.93 43.76
CA LYS A 259 37.15 5.03 44.62
C LYS A 259 36.26 6.17 44.07
N PHE A 260 35.03 6.16 44.62
CA PHE A 260 34.34 7.26 45.33
C PHE A 260 34.42 8.70 44.77
N VAL A 261 33.30 9.24 44.29
CA VAL A 261 32.63 10.48 44.78
C VAL A 261 31.13 10.45 44.40
N LYS A 262 30.24 10.61 45.38
CA LYS A 262 28.85 11.12 45.24
C LYS A 262 28.80 12.53 45.88
N PRO A 263 27.73 13.32 45.77
CA PRO A 263 26.82 13.60 44.64
C PRO A 263 26.54 15.13 44.49
N LYS A 264 25.86 15.58 43.42
CA LYS A 264 25.06 16.84 43.48
C LYS A 264 23.69 16.71 42.82
N LYS A 265 22.68 17.04 43.63
CA LYS A 265 21.23 17.04 43.39
C LYS A 265 20.81 18.13 42.39
N LYS A 266 19.77 17.85 41.58
CA LYS A 266 18.68 18.79 41.19
C LYS A 266 17.47 17.92 40.74
N LYS A 267 16.56 17.59 41.66
CA LYS A 267 15.20 18.19 41.82
C LYS A 267 14.41 18.31 40.51
N THR A 268 13.50 17.35 40.29
CA THR A 268 12.20 17.61 39.64
C THR A 268 11.10 17.00 40.53
N LYS A 269 10.13 17.85 40.85
CA LYS A 269 8.97 17.57 41.72
C LYS A 269 8.00 16.64 40.97
N TYR A 270 7.66 15.53 41.58
CA TYR A 270 6.36 14.87 41.39
C TYR A 270 5.41 15.40 42.47
N PHE A 271 4.19 15.78 42.08
CA PHE A 271 3.05 15.72 42.98
C PHE A 271 1.85 15.11 42.26
N ARG A 272 1.19 14.22 43.00
CA ARG A 272 0.16 13.26 42.62
C ARG A 272 -1.21 13.89 42.40
N LYS A 273 -1.99 13.21 41.54
CA LYS A 273 -3.41 12.82 41.62
C LYS A 273 -4.36 13.67 42.49
N HIS A 274 -5.56 13.90 41.93
CA HIS A 274 -6.78 13.51 42.62
C HIS A 274 -7.82 12.96 41.64
N ASP A 275 -8.34 11.78 41.99
CA ASP A 275 -9.44 11.05 41.38
C ASP A 275 -10.82 11.57 41.85
N ASN A 276 -11.83 11.14 41.10
CA ASN A 276 -13.24 10.89 41.44
C ASN A 276 -14.28 11.92 40.95
N TYR A 277 -15.20 11.50 40.07
CA TYR A 277 -16.47 10.89 40.50
C TYR A 277 -17.26 10.24 39.33
N GLN A 278 -17.58 8.94 39.49
CA GLN A 278 -18.84 8.23 39.16
C GLN A 278 -19.43 8.21 37.73
N LYS A 279 -20.19 7.19 37.26
CA LYS A 279 -20.45 5.76 37.58
C LYS A 279 -21.41 5.26 36.48
N GLY A 280 -21.23 4.02 36.01
CA GLY A 280 -22.26 3.16 35.40
C GLY A 280 -22.49 3.37 33.89
N LYS A 281 -22.55 2.35 33.03
CA LYS A 281 -23.31 1.10 33.13
C LYS A 281 -22.80 0.07 32.11
N ASN A 282 -22.72 -1.18 32.57
CA ASN A 282 -22.76 -2.49 31.89
C ASN A 282 -22.91 -2.54 30.35
N LEU A 283 -22.01 -3.28 29.68
CA LEU A 283 -22.33 -4.05 28.48
C LEU A 283 -21.55 -5.39 28.48
N LYS A 284 -22.13 -6.40 29.12
CA LYS A 284 -21.97 -7.80 28.73
C LYS A 284 -23.18 -8.16 27.87
N LYS A 285 -22.98 -8.55 26.60
CA LYS A 285 -23.53 -9.76 25.95
C LYS A 285 -23.67 -9.64 24.42
N LYS A 286 -23.24 -10.73 23.78
CA LYS A 286 -23.82 -11.40 22.59
C LYS A 286 -23.59 -10.77 21.21
N PHE A 287 -22.59 -11.31 20.51
CA PHE A 287 -22.66 -11.48 19.07
C PHE A 287 -23.50 -12.73 18.75
N ALA A 288 -24.65 -12.51 18.11
CA ALA A 288 -25.39 -13.53 17.39
C ALA A 288 -26.06 -12.82 16.21
N TYR A 289 -25.54 -13.01 15.00
CA TYR A 289 -26.26 -12.68 13.77
C TYR A 289 -26.78 -13.98 13.19
N LYS A 290 -28.11 -14.08 13.20
CA LYS A 290 -28.90 -15.11 12.53
C LYS A 290 -29.58 -14.41 11.36
N TYR A 291 -29.41 -14.95 10.16
CA TYR A 291 -30.11 -14.51 8.95
C TYR A 291 -31.59 -14.89 9.04
N GLY A 292 -32.42 -13.93 8.66
CA GLY A 292 -33.84 -14.02 8.35
C GLY A 292 -34.17 -12.80 7.48
#